data_AF-A0A9Q3UQQ5-F1
#
_entry.id   AF-A0A9Q3UQQ5-F1
#
_cell.length_a   1.000
_cell.length_b   1.000
_cell.length_c   1.000
_cell.angle_alpha   90.00
_cell.angle_beta   90.00
_cell.angle_gamma   90.00
#
_symmetry.space_group_name_H-M   'P 1'
#
loop_
_entity.id
_entity.type
_entity.pdbx_description
1 polymer ?
#
loop_
_entity_poly.entity_id
_entity_poly.type
_entity_poly.pdbx_seq_one_letter_code
_entity_poly.pdbx_strand_id
1 'polypeptide(L)'
;MEKQSNDIEILKFLIFSNYKVISMNFNDISNDEAMIFPNGEANCMNWILGHLIYIRNAFLNILGEESVWDNEKFSCYNRGEIPLNRKDEFVSFEELKSYLVTP
;
A
#
# COMPACT_ATOMS: atom_id res chain seq x y z
N MET A 1 14.56 -0.11 -32.22
CA MET A 1 14.56 0.67 -30.95
C MET A 1 13.13 1.08 -30.57
N GLU A 2 12.12 0.22 -30.84
CA GLU A 2 10.68 0.54 -30.72
C GLU A 2 9.98 -0.18 -29.55
N LYS A 3 10.59 -1.22 -28.98
CA LYS A 3 9.93 -2.09 -27.98
C LYS A 3 9.93 -1.51 -26.56
N GLN A 4 11.03 -0.88 -26.13
CA GLN A 4 11.18 -0.29 -24.79
C GLN A 4 10.20 0.86 -24.50
N SER A 5 9.80 1.62 -25.53
CA SER A 5 8.86 2.73 -25.39
C SER A 5 7.47 2.24 -24.95
N ASN A 6 7.03 1.09 -25.44
CA ASN A 6 5.70 0.56 -25.14
C ASN A 6 5.63 -0.06 -23.73
N ASP A 7 6.69 -0.73 -23.28
CA ASP A 7 6.71 -1.39 -21.96
C ASP A 7 6.66 -0.38 -20.80
N ILE A 8 7.36 0.76 -20.94
CA ILE A 8 7.32 1.84 -19.95
C ILE A 8 5.92 2.46 -19.86
N GLU A 9 5.29 2.73 -21.01
CA GLU A 9 3.93 3.29 -21.03
C GLU A 9 2.89 2.30 -20.48
N ILE A 10 3.05 1.00 -20.73
CA ILE A 10 2.23 -0.04 -20.10
C ILE A 10 2.39 -0.02 -18.57
N LEU A 11 3.63 0.03 -18.07
CA LEU A 11 3.88 0.07 -16.62
C LEU A 11 3.29 1.33 -15.99
N LYS A 12 3.47 2.50 -16.60
CA LYS A 12 2.82 3.75 -16.14
C LYS A 12 1.31 3.61 -16.09
N PHE A 13 0.70 3.07 -17.15
CA PHE A 13 -0.74 2.85 -17.20
C PHE A 13 -1.23 1.90 -16.10
N LEU A 14 -0.51 0.79 -15.85
CA LEU A 14 -0.86 -0.18 -14.81
C LEU A 14 -0.74 0.44 -13.41
N ILE A 15 0.34 1.18 -13.13
CA ILE A 15 0.55 1.88 -11.87
C ILE A 15 -0.56 2.92 -11.65
N PHE A 16 -0.80 3.76 -12.65
CA PHE A 16 -1.84 4.79 -12.58
C PHE A 16 -3.24 4.20 -12.36
N SER A 17 -3.60 3.17 -13.12
CA SER A 17 -4.90 2.50 -13.01
C SER A 17 -5.07 1.85 -11.64
N ASN A 18 -4.01 1.21 -11.12
CA ASN A 18 -4.04 0.62 -9.79
C ASN A 18 -4.22 1.68 -8.70
N TYR A 19 -3.48 2.79 -8.78
CA TYR A 19 -3.63 3.91 -7.83
C TYR A 19 -5.05 4.46 -7.85
N LYS A 20 -5.61 4.70 -9.05
CA LYS A 20 -6.98 5.21 -9.19
C LYS A 20 -7.99 4.30 -8.50
N VAL A 21 -7.92 2.99 -8.73
CA VAL A 21 -8.84 2.03 -8.10
C VAL A 21 -8.64 1.98 -6.59
N ILE A 22 -7.40 1.99 -6.10
CA ILE A 22 -7.13 1.99 -4.66
C ILE A 22 -7.71 3.27 -4.03
N SER A 23 -7.46 4.45 -4.60
CA SER A 23 -7.99 5.74 -4.12
C SER A 23 -9.51 5.78 -4.08
N MET A 24 -10.18 5.24 -5.10
CA MET A 24 -11.66 5.13 -5.08
C MET A 24 -12.19 4.32 -3.88
N ASN A 25 -11.39 3.42 -3.30
CA ASN A 25 -11.80 2.61 -2.15
C ASN A 25 -11.45 3.25 -0.79
N PHE A 26 -10.54 4.23 -0.72
CA PHE A 26 -10.11 4.82 0.56
C PHE A 26 -10.41 6.31 0.73
N ASN A 27 -10.72 7.05 -0.35
CA ASN A 27 -10.78 8.52 -0.30
C ASN A 27 -11.72 9.05 0.79
N ASP A 28 -12.89 8.45 0.92
CA ASP A 28 -13.94 8.89 1.84
C ASP A 28 -13.90 8.15 3.20
N ILE A 29 -12.87 7.33 3.45
CA ILE A 29 -12.74 6.55 4.68
C ILE A 29 -11.90 7.33 5.70
N SER A 30 -12.46 7.56 6.89
CA SER A 30 -11.76 8.19 8.01
C SER A 30 -10.72 7.25 8.66
N ASN A 31 -9.83 7.82 9.48
CA ASN A 31 -8.91 7.02 10.30
C ASN A 31 -9.64 5.97 11.16
N ASP A 32 -10.73 6.36 11.83
CA ASP A 32 -11.46 5.47 12.74
C ASP A 32 -12.15 4.33 11.99
N GLU A 33 -12.76 4.63 10.84
CA GLU A 33 -13.36 3.62 9.97
C GLU A 33 -12.30 2.66 9.41
N ALA A 34 -11.12 3.17 9.06
CA ALA A 34 -10.04 2.34 8.53
C ALA A 34 -9.48 1.33 9.54
N MET A 35 -9.71 1.56 10.84
CA MET A 35 -9.30 0.67 11.94
C MET A 35 -10.35 -0.40 12.28
N ILE A 36 -11.50 -0.41 11.61
CA ILE A 36 -12.54 -1.44 11.83
C ILE A 36 -12.07 -2.77 11.24
N PHE A 37 -12.02 -3.81 12.08
CA PHE A 37 -11.79 -5.20 11.68
C PHE A 37 -13.13 -5.90 11.47
N PRO A 38 -13.55 -6.20 10.22
CA PRO A 38 -14.84 -6.83 9.98
C PRO A 38 -14.94 -8.20 10.67
N ASN A 39 -15.96 -8.35 11.52
CA ASN A 39 -16.18 -9.53 12.37
C ASN A 39 -14.99 -9.94 13.27
N GLY A 40 -13.98 -9.09 13.42
CA GLY A 40 -12.74 -9.42 14.14
C GLY A 40 -11.80 -10.41 13.43
N GLU A 41 -12.12 -10.84 12.20
CA GLU A 41 -11.38 -11.89 11.48
C GLU A 41 -10.71 -11.38 10.20
N ALA A 42 -11.29 -10.36 9.56
CA ALA A 42 -10.76 -9.78 8.34
C ALA A 42 -9.83 -8.60 8.63
N ASN A 43 -8.87 -8.37 7.73
CA ASN A 43 -7.97 -7.22 7.83
C ASN A 43 -8.76 -5.91 7.71
N CYS A 44 -8.42 -4.94 8.56
CA CYS A 44 -8.96 -3.59 8.45
C CYS A 44 -8.34 -2.85 7.25
N MET A 45 -8.98 -1.75 6.83
CA MET A 45 -8.55 -0.98 5.66
C MET A 45 -7.16 -0.34 5.86
N ASN A 46 -6.83 0.08 7.10
CA ASN A 46 -5.50 0.59 7.43
C ASN A 46 -4.43 -0.45 7.10
N TRP A 47 -4.61 -1.68 7.57
CA TRP A 47 -3.66 -2.75 7.27
C TRP A 47 -3.58 -3.07 5.79
N ILE A 48 -4.72 -3.13 5.09
CA ILE A 48 -4.74 -3.41 3.66
C ILE A 48 -3.93 -2.36 2.89
N LEU A 49 -4.14 -1.06 3.18
CA LEU A 49 -3.43 0.01 2.50
C LEU A 49 -1.94 0.02 2.83
N GLY A 50 -1.59 -0.16 4.10
CA GLY A 50 -0.20 -0.27 4.53
C GLY A 50 0.50 -1.47 3.91
N HIS A 51 -0.18 -2.61 3.76
CA HIS A 51 0.36 -3.79 3.08
C HIS A 51 0.65 -3.51 1.60
N LEU A 52 -0.26 -2.83 0.90
CA LEU A 52 -0.05 -2.44 -0.50
C LEU A 52 1.15 -1.50 -0.68
N ILE A 53 1.44 -0.65 0.31
CA ILE A 53 2.63 0.22 0.32
C ILE A 53 3.88 -0.61 0.63
N TYR A 54 3.86 -1.40 1.70
CA TYR A 54 4.98 -2.22 2.14
C TYR A 54 5.50 -3.16 1.05
N ILE A 55 4.61 -3.87 0.34
CA ILE A 55 5.01 -4.84 -0.69
C ILE A 55 5.69 -4.20 -1.89
N ARG A 56 5.57 -2.89 -2.08
CA ARG A 56 6.23 -2.21 -3.20
C ARG A 56 7.75 -2.15 -2.99
N ASN A 57 8.23 -2.11 -1.74
CA ASN A 57 9.67 -2.29 -1.47
C ASN A 57 10.14 -3.65 -1.97
N ALA A 58 9.34 -4.71 -1.77
CA ALA A 58 9.68 -6.03 -2.27
C ALA A 58 9.77 -6.05 -3.81
N PHE A 59 8.87 -5.36 -4.51
CA PHE A 59 8.94 -5.23 -5.97
C PHE A 59 10.17 -4.44 -6.43
N LEU A 60 10.50 -3.32 -5.78
CA LEU A 60 11.71 -2.56 -6.09
C LEU A 60 12.96 -3.41 -5.92
N ASN A 61 13.08 -4.13 -4.79
CA ASN A 61 14.20 -5.02 -4.53
C ASN A 61 14.32 -6.13 -5.59
N ILE A 62 13.20 -6.71 -6.05
CA ILE A 62 13.20 -7.71 -7.15
C ILE A 62 13.73 -7.12 -8.46
N LEU A 63 13.48 -5.84 -8.71
CA LEU A 63 13.97 -5.13 -9.89
C LEU A 63 15.41 -4.62 -9.74
N GLY A 64 16.05 -4.87 -8.59
CA GLY A 64 17.42 -4.43 -8.30
C GLY A 64 17.51 -3.00 -7.74
N GLU A 65 16.37 -2.39 -7.41
CA GLU A 65 16.29 -1.05 -6.82
C GLU A 65 16.25 -1.11 -5.29
N GLU A 66 16.58 0.00 -4.63
CA GLU A 66 16.52 0.11 -3.18
C GLU A 66 15.08 0.31 -2.67
N SER A 67 14.86 -0.07 -1.41
CA SER A 67 13.60 0.19 -0.71
C SER A 67 13.41 1.69 -0.45
N VAL A 68 12.23 2.22 -0.77
CA VAL A 68 11.87 3.63 -0.59
C VAL A 68 11.22 3.86 0.78
N TRP A 69 10.42 2.92 1.26
CA TRP A 69 9.76 3.02 2.57
C TRP A 69 10.60 2.38 3.67
N ASP A 70 10.49 2.91 4.89
CA ASP A 70 11.16 2.34 6.07
C ASP A 70 10.54 0.97 6.43
N ASN A 71 11.31 -0.10 6.22
CA ASN A 71 10.85 -1.47 6.45
C ASN A 71 10.57 -1.78 7.92
N GLU A 72 11.27 -1.15 8.87
CA GLU A 72 11.02 -1.37 10.30
C GLU A 72 9.71 -0.72 10.72
N LYS A 73 9.53 0.55 10.33
CA LYS A 73 8.29 1.32 10.57
C LYS A 73 7.07 0.62 9.99
N PHE A 74 7.19 0.01 8.81
CA PHE A 74 6.08 -0.68 8.12
C PHE A 74 6.04 -2.19 8.37
N SER A 75 6.83 -2.71 9.30
CA SER A 75 6.93 -4.17 9.53
C SER A 75 5.61 -4.84 9.94
N CYS A 76 4.69 -4.11 10.58
CA CYS A 76 3.35 -4.58 10.95
C CYS A 76 2.45 -4.88 9.73
N TYR A 77 2.82 -4.37 8.55
CA TYR A 77 2.13 -4.60 7.28
C TYR A 77 2.73 -5.74 6.45
N ASN A 78 3.70 -6.48 7.00
CA ASN A 78 4.32 -7.59 6.27
C ASN A 78 3.34 -8.76 6.05
N ARG A 79 3.59 -9.55 5.02
CA ARG A 79 2.85 -10.79 4.76
C ARG A 79 3.05 -11.76 5.92
N GLY A 80 1.96 -12.33 6.41
CA GLY A 80 1.97 -13.33 7.49
C GLY A 80 1.82 -12.75 8.89
N GLU A 81 1.88 -11.41 9.02
CA GLU A 81 1.53 -10.74 10.27
C GLU A 81 0.05 -10.91 10.59
N ILE A 82 -0.27 -10.97 11.89
CA ILE A 82 -1.65 -11.00 12.40
C ILE A 82 -2.03 -9.57 12.79
N PRO A 83 -2.81 -8.84 11.95
CA PRO A 83 -2.92 -7.39 12.11
C PRO A 83 -3.62 -6.96 13.39
N LEU A 84 -4.55 -7.79 13.88
CA LEU A 84 -5.27 -7.54 15.13
C LEU A 84 -4.31 -7.47 16.34
N ASN A 85 -3.21 -8.24 16.31
CA ASN A 85 -2.23 -8.30 17.39
C ASN A 85 -1.25 -7.11 17.37
N ARG A 86 -1.18 -6.37 16.26
CA ARG A 86 -0.20 -5.31 16.00
C ARG A 86 -0.84 -3.96 15.64
N LYS A 87 -2.14 -3.82 15.86
CA LYS A 87 -2.92 -2.62 15.47
C LYS A 87 -2.39 -1.32 16.08
N ASP A 88 -1.75 -1.40 17.25
CA ASP A 88 -1.19 -0.23 17.94
C ASP A 88 0.13 0.25 17.30
N GLU A 89 0.69 -0.53 16.37
CA GLU A 89 1.88 -0.19 15.58
C GLU A 89 1.52 0.42 14.21
N PHE A 90 0.24 0.53 13.88
CA PHE A 90 -0.18 1.08 12.60
C PHE A 90 0.12 2.57 12.52
N VAL A 91 0.61 3.00 11.37
CA VAL A 91 0.66 4.42 11.03
C VAL A 91 -0.77 4.92 10.79
N SER A 92 -0.98 6.23 10.92
CA SER A 92 -2.30 6.79 10.66
C SER A 92 -2.73 6.55 9.22
N PHE A 93 -4.02 6.34 8.99
CA PHE A 93 -4.56 6.12 7.66
C PHE A 93 -4.35 7.34 6.76
N GLU A 94 -4.44 8.56 7.30
CA GLU A 94 -4.08 9.78 6.57
C GLU A 94 -2.61 9.80 6.14
N GLU A 95 -1.70 9.32 6.99
CA GLU A 95 -0.29 9.15 6.57
C GLU A 95 -0.20 8.14 5.41
N LEU A 96 -0.90 7.00 5.49
CA LEU A 96 -0.91 5.99 4.41
C LEU A 96 -1.42 6.57 3.09
N LYS A 97 -2.49 7.36 3.11
CA LYS A 97 -3.04 8.04 1.93
C LYS A 97 -2.01 8.96 1.27
N SER A 98 -1.16 9.62 2.06
CA SER A 98 -0.14 10.55 1.54
C SER A 98 0.89 9.87 0.61
N TYR A 99 1.12 8.55 0.77
CA TYR A 99 2.02 7.79 -0.10
C TYR A 99 1.41 7.41 -1.47
N LEU A 100 0.11 7.66 -1.68
CA LEU A 100 -0.62 7.28 -2.89
C LEU A 100 -1.12 8.46 -3.70
N VAL A 101 -0.71 9.68 -3.37
CA VAL A 101 -1.09 10.87 -4.11
C VAL A 101 -0.43 10.85 -5.49
N THR A 102 -1.23 10.69 -6.53
CA THR A 102 -0.81 10.93 -7.91
C THR A 102 -0.47 12.42 -8.09
N PRO A 103 0.69 12.76 -8.68
CA PRO A 103 0.97 14.13 -9.10
C PRO A 103 -0.01 14.61 -10.19
#